data_AF-A0A6M3KZ47-F1
#
_entry.id   AF-A0A6M3KZ47-F1
#
_cell.length_a   1.000
_cell.length_b   1.000
_cell.length_c   1.000
_cell.angle_alpha   90.00
_cell.angle_beta   90.00
_cell.angle_gamma   90.00
#
_symmetry.space_group_name_H-M   'P 1'
#
loop_
_entity.id
_entity.type
_entity.pdbx_description
1 polymer ?
#
loop_
_entity_poly.entity_id
_entity_poly.type
_entity_poly.pdbx_seq_one_letter_code
_entity_poly.pdbx_strand_id
1 'polypeptide(L)' 'MADEQVEDLTCPFCGEPDFDKIGLKIHLERWCEEYEKLPRIDRRSLFGDATPKEGG' A
#
# COMPACT_ATOMS: atom_id res chain seq x y z
N MET A 1 11.60 -6.60 34.47
CA MET A 1 11.37 -7.38 33.23
C MET A 1 10.99 -6.37 32.16
N ALA A 2 11.66 -6.37 31.01
CA ALA A 2 11.35 -5.41 29.94
C ALA A 2 10.01 -5.80 29.31
N ASP A 3 9.04 -4.92 29.43
CA ASP A 3 7.74 -5.03 28.77
C ASP A 3 7.98 -4.86 27.27
N GLU A 4 8.10 -5.98 26.57
CA GLU A 4 8.14 -6.02 25.11
C GLU A 4 6.72 -5.72 24.64
N GLN A 5 6.41 -4.42 24.54
CA GLN A 5 5.18 -3.93 23.91
C GLN A 5 5.24 -4.36 22.45
N VAL A 6 4.70 -5.54 22.16
CA VAL A 6 4.37 -5.94 20.79
C VAL A 6 3.25 -5.00 20.39
N GLU A 7 3.62 -3.92 19.68
CA GLU A 7 2.67 -2.96 19.15
C GLU A 7 1.83 -3.70 18.11
N ASP A 8 0.66 -4.21 18.51
CA ASP A 8 -0.30 -4.82 17.60
C ASP A 8 -0.72 -3.75 16.56
N LEU A 9 -0.20 -3.87 15.34
CA LEU A 9 -0.49 -2.92 14.28
C LEU A 9 -1.82 -3.27 13.64
N THR A 10 -2.58 -2.23 13.33
CA THR A 10 -3.82 -2.33 12.55
C THR A 10 -3.54 -1.83 11.14
N CYS A 11 -4.01 -2.56 10.13
CA CYS A 11 -3.89 -2.14 8.75
C CYS A 11 -4.72 -0.87 8.51
N PRO A 12 -4.12 0.24 8.05
CA PRO A 12 -4.85 1.50 7.86
C PRO A 12 -5.76 1.50 6.63
N PHE A 13 -5.71 0.46 5.80
CA PHE A 13 -6.52 0.35 4.57
C PHE A 13 -7.75 -0.52 4.80
N CYS A 14 -7.59 -1.77 5.25
CA CYS A 14 -8.72 -2.66 5.52
C CYS A 14 -9.24 -2.58 6.97
N GLY A 15 -8.47 -2.02 7.89
CA GLY A 15 -8.84 -1.94 9.31
C GLY A 15 -8.65 -3.23 10.10
N GLU A 16 -8.03 -4.27 9.53
CA GLU A 16 -7.75 -5.51 10.26
C GLU A 16 -6.67 -5.28 11.33
N PRO A 17 -6.90 -5.68 12.60
CA PRO A 17 -5.90 -5.64 13.67
C PRO A 17 -5.03 -6.92 13.68
N ASP A 18 -4.15 -7.07 14.68
CA ASP A 18 -3.34 -8.29 14.91
C ASP A 18 -2.19 -8.49 13.90
N PHE A 19 -1.49 -7.41 13.55
CA PHE A 19 -0.31 -7.50 12.69
C PHE A 19 0.97 -7.03 13.39
N ASP A 20 2.03 -7.81 13.25
CA ASP A 20 3.38 -7.33 13.50
C ASP A 20 3.87 -6.42 12.36
N LYS A 21 4.97 -5.70 12.59
CA LYS A 21 5.67 -4.90 11.54
C LYS A 21 5.91 -5.69 10.25
N ILE A 22 6.25 -6.98 10.36
CA ILE A 22 6.48 -7.88 9.22
C ILE A 22 5.15 -8.38 8.63
N GLY A 23 4.23 -8.80 9.49
CA GLY A 23 2.90 -9.28 9.08
C GLY A 23 2.12 -8.22 8.31
N LEU A 24 2.14 -6.98 8.78
CA LEU A 24 1.51 -5.84 8.12
C LEU A 24 2.10 -5.59 6.73
N LYS A 25 3.43 -5.68 6.58
CA LYS A 25 4.08 -5.52 5.28
C LYS A 25 3.61 -6.57 4.28
N ILE A 26 3.58 -7.84 4.69
CA ILE A 26 3.12 -8.94 3.83
C ILE A 26 1.63 -8.77 3.51
N HIS A 27 0.83 -8.38 4.51
CA HIS A 27 -0.57 -8.10 4.34
C HIS A 27 -0.77 -7.02 3.27
N LEU A 28 -0.11 -5.87 3.37
CA LEU A 28 -0.19 -4.81 2.36
C LEU A 28 0.22 -5.29 0.96
N GLU A 29 1.30 -6.06 0.83
CA GLU A 29 1.80 -6.49 -0.48
C GLU A 29 0.98 -7.59 -1.17
N ARG A 30 0.31 -8.46 -0.39
CA ARG A 30 -0.29 -9.70 -0.93
C ARG A 30 -1.74 -9.95 -0.54
N TRP A 31 -2.22 -9.43 0.59
CA TRP A 31 -3.53 -9.80 1.15
C TRP A 31 -4.50 -8.62 1.25
N CYS A 32 -4.00 -7.39 1.33
CA CYS A 32 -4.81 -6.21 1.51
C CYS A 32 -5.46 -5.82 0.17
N GLU A 33 -6.71 -6.21 -0.02
CA GLU A 33 -7.49 -5.89 -1.23
C GLU A 33 -7.66 -4.37 -1.41
N GLU A 34 -7.85 -3.63 -0.32
CA GLU A 34 -7.95 -2.16 -0.37
C GLU A 34 -6.65 -1.52 -0.87
N TYR A 35 -5.49 -2.04 -0.43
CA TYR A 35 -4.19 -1.58 -0.93
C TYR A 35 -3.94 -2.02 -2.38
N GLU A 36 -4.41 -3.21 -2.78
CA GLU A 36 -4.32 -3.68 -4.16
C GLU A 36 -5.13 -2.81 -5.13
N LYS A 37 -6.30 -2.32 -4.71
CA LYS A 37 -7.14 -1.41 -5.50
C LYS A 37 -6.52 -0.03 -5.68
N LEU A 38 -5.56 0.36 -4.84
CA LEU A 38 -4.92 1.65 -4.99
C LEU A 38 -4.11 1.66 -6.30
N PRO A 39 -4.26 2.71 -7.12
CA PRO A 39 -3.46 2.85 -8.31
C PRO A 39 -1.99 2.86 -7.88
N ARG A 40 -1.22 1.85 -8.30
CA ARG A 40 0.24 1.90 -8.17
C ARG A 40 0.70 3.04 -9.06
N ILE A 41 0.84 4.22 -8.45
CA ILE A 41 1.40 5.38 -9.13
C ILE A 41 2.86 5.03 -9.38
N ASP A 42 3.11 4.43 -10.54
CA ASP A 42 4.46 4.26 -11.02
C ASP A 42 5.04 5.67 -11.15
N ARG A 43 6.14 5.95 -10.44
CA ARG A 43 6.78 7.26 -10.46
C ARG A 43 7.16 7.72 -11.88
N ARG A 44 7.20 6.82 -12.88
CA ARG A 44 7.37 7.16 -14.29
C ARG A 44 6.17 7.91 -14.87
N SER A 45 4.94 7.65 -14.41
CA SER A 45 3.71 8.23 -14.96
C SER A 45 3.32 9.62 -14.40
N LEU A 46 4.02 10.12 -13.38
CA LEU A 46 3.76 11.46 -12.83
C LEU A 46 4.29 12.59 -13.74
N PHE A 47 5.21 12.27 -14.64
CA PHE A 47 5.61 13.13 -15.76
C PHE A 47 4.93 12.60 -17.00
N GLY A 48 3.66 12.98 -17.21
CA GLY A 48 2.90 12.56 -18.37
C GLY A 48 3.59 12.93 -19.69
N ASP A 49 3.86 11.94 -20.52
CA ASP A 49 3.88 12.13 -21.97
C ASP A 49 2.46 12.49 -22.40
N ALA A 50 2.12 13.77 -22.28
CA ALA A 50 1.05 14.38 -23.04
C ALA A 50 1.45 14.31 -24.52
N THR A 51 1.19 13.17 -25.17
CA THR A 51 1.22 13.11 -26.63
C THR A 51 -0.08 13.75 -27.11
N PRO A 52 -0.09 14.98 -27.68
CA PRO A 52 -1.27 15.49 -28.35
C PRO A 52 -1.61 14.57 -29.52
N LYS A 53 -2.84 14.03 -29.53
CA LYS A 53 -3.37 13.39 -30.72
C LYS A 53 -3.64 14.47 -31.77
N GLU A 54 -2.72 14.64 -32.71
CA GLU A 54 -3.00 15.34 -33.96
C GLU A 54 -3.64 14.34 -34.93
N GLY A 55 -4.95 14.49 -35.13
CA GLY A 55 -5.67 13.86 -36.23
C GLY A 55 -5.46 14.69 -37.50
N GLY A 56 -5.26 13.99 -38.62
CA GLY A 56 -5.23 14.52 -39.98
C GLY A 56 -5.74 13.45 -40.94
#